data_AF-A0A840QFP4-F1
#
_entry.id   AF-A0A840QFP4-F1
#
_cell.length_a   1.000
_cell.length_b   1.000
_cell.length_c   1.000
_cell.angle_alpha   90.00
_cell.angle_beta   90.00
_cell.angle_gamma   90.00
#
_symmetry.space_group_name_H-M   'P 1'
#
loop_
_entity.id
_entity.type
_entity.pdbx_description
1 polymer ?
#
loop_
_entity_poly.entity_id
_entity_poly.type
_entity_poly.pdbx_seq_one_letter_code
_entity_poly.pdbx_strand_id
1 'polypeptide(L)'
;MFTAAVALAVGAIPEGLPAAVTITLAIGVARMARRRAVIRRLPAVETLGSTTVIGSDKTGTLTENQMTVRTVWTPDDRFDVTGSGYAADGTVLDSTGQAEAMVNSEALRWCLLAGASCNDATLISRDGRPGVVGDPTEGAMLVVAGKAGLDLDTDVAHAFPRTAVIPFSSERQYMATLHEEAAHHRYVVFAKGAIERILALCADEMAADGTVEPLDRQAVVTAADDLGGAAHLARWCRGSRRRYGQPHVRVVRKSTVERIVVSLS
;
A
#
# COMPACT_ATOMS: atom_id res chain seq x y z
N MET A 1 -4.48 55.56 -58.46
CA MET A 1 -3.48 54.69 -57.79
C MET A 1 -3.87 54.27 -56.39
N PHE A 2 -4.53 55.12 -55.59
CA PHE A 2 -4.98 54.76 -54.23
C PHE A 2 -5.86 53.50 -54.16
N THR A 3 -6.88 53.40 -55.03
CA THR A 3 -7.79 52.23 -55.09
C THR A 3 -7.07 50.93 -55.43
N ALA A 4 -6.08 50.97 -56.33
CA ALA A 4 -5.27 49.81 -56.69
C ALA A 4 -4.35 49.37 -55.53
N ALA A 5 -3.80 50.32 -54.77
CA ALA A 5 -2.99 50.02 -53.57
C ALA A 5 -3.83 49.36 -52.46
N VAL A 6 -5.06 49.81 -52.25
CA VAL A 6 -6.00 49.19 -51.29
C VAL A 6 -6.39 47.78 -51.73
N ALA A 7 -6.69 47.57 -53.02
CA ALA A 7 -7.05 46.25 -53.55
C ALA A 7 -5.89 45.23 -53.41
N LEU A 8 -4.65 45.65 -53.71
CA LEU A 8 -3.46 44.84 -53.50
C LEU A 8 -3.21 44.52 -52.02
N ALA A 9 -3.42 45.49 -51.13
CA ALA A 9 -3.26 45.29 -49.69
C ALA A 9 -4.28 44.28 -49.14
N VAL A 10 -5.56 44.40 -49.49
CA VAL A 10 -6.61 43.47 -49.06
C VAL A 10 -6.37 42.08 -49.65
N GLY A 11 -6.00 41.97 -50.94
CA GLY A 11 -5.72 40.70 -51.58
C GLY A 11 -4.49 39.95 -51.03
N ALA A 12 -3.57 40.66 -50.37
CA ALA A 12 -2.38 40.07 -49.74
C ALA A 12 -2.62 39.56 -48.31
N ILE A 13 -3.71 39.99 -47.63
CA ILE A 13 -4.00 39.59 -46.25
C ILE A 13 -4.85 38.31 -46.28
N PRO A 14 -4.38 37.21 -45.69
CA PRO A 14 -5.14 35.96 -45.66
C PRO A 14 -6.20 36.00 -44.55
N GLU A 15 -7.27 36.77 -44.74
CA GLU A 15 -8.35 36.96 -43.75
C GLU A 15 -9.05 35.65 -43.34
N GLY A 16 -9.01 34.63 -44.21
CA GLY A 16 -9.56 33.29 -43.92
C GLY A 16 -8.66 32.40 -43.07
N LEU A 17 -7.36 32.71 -42.95
CA LEU A 17 -6.39 31.87 -42.24
C LEU A 17 -6.69 31.75 -40.74
N PRO A 18 -7.02 32.83 -39.99
CA PRO A 18 -7.40 32.72 -38.58
C PRO A 18 -8.59 31.78 -38.35
N ALA A 19 -9.58 31.82 -39.23
CA ALA A 19 -10.75 30.93 -39.16
C ALA A 19 -10.37 29.47 -39.44
N ALA A 20 -9.59 29.22 -40.50
CA ALA A 20 -9.13 27.87 -40.86
C ALA A 20 -8.27 27.24 -39.77
N VAL A 21 -7.34 28.00 -39.18
CA VAL A 21 -6.50 27.56 -38.06
C VAL A 21 -7.36 27.23 -36.84
N THR A 22 -8.32 28.10 -36.50
CA THR A 22 -9.22 27.90 -35.35
C THR A 22 -10.05 26.62 -35.51
N ILE A 23 -10.64 26.39 -36.69
CA ILE A 23 -11.42 25.17 -36.98
C ILE A 23 -10.54 23.92 -36.87
N THR A 24 -9.33 23.98 -37.43
CA THR A 24 -8.38 22.86 -37.39
C THR A 24 -7.96 22.52 -35.96
N LEU A 25 -7.63 23.53 -35.14
CA LEU A 25 -7.29 23.35 -33.73
C LEU A 25 -8.50 22.85 -32.92
N ALA A 26 -9.71 23.33 -33.19
CA ALA A 26 -10.93 22.89 -32.53
C ALA A 26 -11.23 21.40 -32.80
N ILE A 27 -11.04 20.94 -34.04
CA ILE A 27 -11.13 19.52 -34.40
C ILE A 27 -10.08 18.71 -33.61
N GLY A 28 -8.86 19.24 -33.49
CA GLY A 28 -7.79 18.66 -32.66
C GLY A 28 -8.21 18.51 -31.19
N VAL A 29 -8.74 19.57 -30.58
CA VAL A 29 -9.27 19.56 -29.20
C VAL A 29 -10.38 18.52 -29.03
N ALA A 30 -11.33 18.46 -29.96
CA ALA A 30 -12.42 17.48 -29.90
C ALA A 30 -11.92 16.02 -30.03
N ARG A 31 -10.83 15.79 -30.75
CA ARG A 31 -10.16 14.47 -30.83
C ARG A 31 -9.41 14.14 -29.54
N MET A 32 -8.74 15.11 -28.93
CA MET A 32 -8.01 14.94 -27.67
C MET A 32 -8.94 14.68 -26.48
N ALA A 33 -10.08 15.39 -26.41
CA ALA A 33 -11.08 15.19 -25.37
C ALA A 33 -11.63 13.75 -25.35
N ARG A 34 -11.86 13.15 -26.53
CA ARG A 34 -12.25 11.73 -26.67
C ARG A 34 -11.20 10.75 -26.13
N ARG A 35 -9.95 11.19 -26.00
CA ARG A 35 -8.82 10.44 -25.40
C ARG A 35 -8.54 10.87 -23.97
N ARG A 36 -9.52 11.47 -23.28
CA ARG A 36 -9.43 11.94 -21.89
C ARG A 36 -8.41 13.09 -21.68
N ALA A 37 -8.04 13.82 -22.74
CA ALA A 37 -7.17 14.99 -22.66
C ALA A 37 -7.99 16.29 -22.83
N VAL A 38 -8.18 17.03 -21.73
CA VAL A 38 -8.96 18.28 -21.72
C VAL A 38 -8.05 19.46 -22.03
N ILE A 39 -8.17 20.01 -23.25
CA ILE A 39 -7.39 21.16 -23.70
C ILE A 39 -8.10 22.46 -23.35
N ARG A 40 -7.48 23.30 -22.50
CA ARG A 40 -8.04 24.59 -22.07
C ARG A 40 -7.75 25.75 -23.03
N ARG A 41 -6.76 25.62 -23.91
CA ARG A 41 -6.32 26.65 -24.86
C ARG A 41 -6.03 26.01 -26.22
N LEU A 42 -6.69 26.47 -27.29
CA LEU A 42 -6.55 25.88 -28.63
C LEU A 42 -5.09 25.73 -29.11
N PRO A 43 -4.19 26.73 -28.92
CA PRO A 43 -2.80 26.59 -29.38
C PRO A 43 -2.01 25.47 -28.69
N ALA A 44 -2.46 25.00 -27.51
CA ALA A 44 -1.77 23.92 -26.80
C ALA A 44 -1.78 22.59 -27.57
N VAL A 45 -2.71 22.39 -28.51
CA VAL A 45 -2.72 21.21 -29.39
C VAL A 45 -1.46 21.16 -30.26
N GLU A 46 -1.02 22.29 -30.78
CA GLU A 46 0.19 22.40 -31.60
C GLU A 46 1.47 22.27 -30.76
N THR A 47 1.51 22.95 -29.61
CA THR A 47 2.64 22.86 -28.68
C THR A 47 2.88 21.44 -28.19
N LEU A 48 1.82 20.67 -27.94
CA LEU A 48 1.95 19.27 -27.53
C LEU A 48 2.60 18.41 -28.63
N GLY A 49 2.33 18.72 -29.91
CA GLY A 49 2.94 18.02 -31.05
C GLY A 49 4.44 18.30 -31.23
N SER A 50 4.96 19.38 -30.63
CA SER A 50 6.37 19.77 -30.67
C SER A 50 7.09 19.57 -29.33
N THR A 51 6.44 18.92 -28.36
CA THR A 51 7.03 18.66 -27.03
C THR A 51 8.15 17.63 -27.13
N THR A 52 9.35 18.01 -26.66
CA THR A 52 10.55 17.14 -26.64
C THR A 52 10.90 16.62 -25.25
N VAL A 53 10.34 17.20 -24.19
CA VAL A 53 10.57 16.81 -22.79
C VAL A 53 9.24 16.76 -22.05
N ILE A 54 8.96 15.66 -21.35
CA ILE A 54 7.79 15.49 -20.48
C ILE A 54 8.26 15.39 -19.03
N GLY A 55 7.99 16.41 -18.24
CA GLY A 55 8.09 16.35 -16.77
C GLY A 55 6.77 15.81 -16.22
N SER A 56 6.78 14.60 -15.67
CA SER A 56 5.61 13.98 -15.07
C SER A 56 5.82 13.83 -13.57
N ASP A 57 4.75 14.04 -12.80
CA ASP A 57 4.76 13.72 -11.38
C ASP A 57 4.66 12.20 -11.18
N LYS A 58 5.24 11.65 -10.10
CA LYS A 58 5.16 10.20 -9.84
C LYS A 58 3.77 9.82 -9.35
N THR A 59 3.35 10.43 -8.25
CA THR A 59 2.19 10.00 -7.49
C THR A 59 0.90 10.45 -8.16
N GLY A 60 0.02 9.50 -8.50
CA GLY A 60 -1.27 9.80 -9.13
C GLY A 60 -1.19 10.15 -10.62
N THR A 61 0.00 10.10 -11.22
CA THR A 61 0.19 10.20 -12.68
C THR A 61 0.92 8.98 -13.23
N LEU A 62 2.14 8.69 -12.76
CA LEU A 62 2.86 7.45 -13.12
C LEU A 62 2.39 6.26 -12.29
N THR A 63 1.96 6.50 -11.05
CA THR A 63 1.38 5.48 -10.17
C THR A 63 -0.11 5.72 -9.97
N GLU A 64 -0.84 4.67 -9.65
CA GLU A 64 -2.28 4.74 -9.37
C GLU A 64 -2.61 5.42 -8.02
N ASN A 65 -1.60 5.92 -7.30
CA ASN A 65 -1.71 6.42 -5.93
C ASN A 65 -2.44 5.43 -4.99
N GLN A 66 -2.24 4.13 -5.25
CA GLN A 66 -2.75 3.03 -4.45
C GLN A 66 -1.55 2.24 -3.95
N MET A 67 -1.26 2.35 -2.66
CA MET A 67 -0.13 1.63 -2.07
C MET A 67 -0.42 0.13 -2.14
N THR A 68 0.55 -0.65 -2.60
CA THR A 68 0.37 -2.09 -2.81
C THR A 68 1.54 -2.84 -2.18
N VAL A 69 1.24 -3.86 -1.38
CA VAL A 69 2.27 -4.80 -0.91
C VAL A 69 2.73 -5.62 -2.11
N ARG A 70 4.04 -5.60 -2.40
CA ARG A 70 4.64 -6.36 -3.50
C ARG A 70 5.36 -7.61 -3.03
N THR A 71 5.93 -7.55 -1.83
CA THR A 71 6.66 -8.67 -1.26
C THR A 71 6.44 -8.73 0.25
N VAL A 72 6.24 -9.93 0.77
CA VAL A 72 6.28 -10.25 2.19
C VAL A 72 7.52 -11.11 2.45
N TRP A 73 8.33 -10.76 3.43
CA TRP A 73 9.54 -11.52 3.76
C TRP A 73 9.42 -12.14 5.15
N THR A 74 9.76 -13.41 5.27
CA THR A 74 9.85 -14.17 6.53
C THR A 74 11.27 -14.75 6.67
N PRO A 75 11.67 -15.26 7.85
CA PRO A 75 12.99 -15.86 8.02
C PRO A 75 13.29 -16.99 7.03
N ASP A 76 12.28 -17.80 6.68
CA ASP A 76 12.45 -18.97 5.82
C ASP A 76 12.26 -18.68 4.33
N ASP A 77 11.41 -17.71 3.99
CA ASP A 77 11.06 -17.46 2.59
C ASP A 77 10.63 -16.02 2.29
N ARG A 78 10.67 -15.68 1.00
CA ARG A 78 10.20 -14.43 0.41
C ARG A 78 9.00 -14.72 -0.50
N PHE A 79 7.90 -14.04 -0.23
CA PHE A 79 6.66 -14.19 -0.97
C PHE A 79 6.36 -12.99 -1.84
N ASP A 80 6.18 -13.20 -3.14
CA ASP A 80 5.79 -12.15 -4.08
C ASP A 80 4.27 -12.06 -4.22
N VAL A 81 3.75 -10.84 -4.31
CA VAL A 81 2.31 -10.56 -4.32
C VAL A 81 1.89 -10.02 -5.67
N THR A 82 1.00 -10.74 -6.33
CA THR A 82 0.44 -10.34 -7.63
C THR A 82 -0.77 -9.42 -7.50
N GLY A 83 -1.21 -8.85 -8.63
CA GLY A 83 -2.26 -7.84 -8.69
C GLY A 83 -1.75 -6.44 -8.37
N SER A 84 -2.62 -5.44 -8.48
CA SER A 84 -2.29 -4.04 -8.21
C SER A 84 -3.46 -3.31 -7.58
N GLY A 85 -3.14 -2.25 -6.83
CA GLY A 85 -4.14 -1.42 -6.19
C GLY A 85 -4.89 -2.14 -5.07
N TYR A 86 -6.11 -1.69 -4.81
CA TYR A 86 -6.92 -2.18 -3.69
C TYR A 86 -7.90 -3.31 -4.03
N ALA A 87 -7.82 -3.81 -5.26
CA ALA A 87 -8.62 -4.94 -5.66
C ALA A 87 -8.07 -6.23 -5.01
N ALA A 88 -8.98 -7.14 -4.64
CA ALA A 88 -8.64 -8.40 -4.00
C ALA A 88 -8.17 -9.47 -5.01
N ASP A 89 -8.05 -9.13 -6.29
CA ASP A 89 -7.44 -10.00 -7.29
C ASP A 89 -5.93 -10.02 -7.11
N GLY A 90 -5.40 -11.23 -6.95
CA GLY A 90 -3.99 -11.45 -6.70
C GLY A 90 -3.80 -12.72 -5.88
N THR A 91 -2.56 -13.17 -5.88
CA THR A 91 -2.10 -14.36 -5.18
C THR A 91 -0.75 -14.06 -4.56
N VAL A 92 -0.52 -14.67 -3.40
CA VAL A 92 0.79 -14.70 -2.76
C VAL A 92 1.54 -15.91 -3.32
N LEU A 93 2.73 -15.68 -3.86
CA LEU A 93 3.56 -16.68 -4.50
C LEU A 93 4.80 -16.93 -3.65
N ASP A 94 5.19 -18.18 -3.45
CA ASP A 94 6.46 -18.55 -2.82
C ASP A 94 7.67 -18.25 -3.72
N SER A 95 8.88 -18.53 -3.23
CA SER A 95 10.12 -18.36 -4.01
C SER A 95 10.21 -19.26 -5.27
N THR A 96 9.36 -20.28 -5.38
CA THR A 96 9.25 -21.15 -6.57
C THR A 96 8.23 -20.64 -7.59
N GLY A 97 7.49 -19.58 -7.25
CA GLY A 97 6.44 -19.00 -8.08
C GLY A 97 5.11 -19.76 -8.01
N GLN A 98 4.94 -20.66 -7.05
CA GLN A 98 3.68 -21.36 -6.81
C GLN A 98 2.80 -20.56 -5.86
N ALA A 99 1.48 -20.63 -6.08
CA ALA A 99 0.53 -20.00 -5.18
C ALA A 99 0.63 -20.66 -3.80
N GLU A 100 1.08 -19.90 -2.81
CA GLU A 100 1.28 -20.41 -1.48
C GLU A 100 -0.01 -20.25 -0.68
N ALA A 101 -0.50 -21.37 -0.15
CA ALA A 101 -1.59 -21.33 0.81
C ALA A 101 -1.00 -20.87 2.15
N MET A 102 -1.58 -19.82 2.75
CA MET A 102 -1.17 -19.30 4.07
C MET A 102 -1.07 -20.38 5.17
N VAL A 103 -1.74 -21.53 5.00
CA VAL A 103 -1.70 -22.68 5.90
C VAL A 103 -0.31 -23.34 5.98
N ASN A 104 0.55 -23.12 4.99
CA ASN A 104 1.85 -23.80 4.86
C ASN A 104 2.99 -23.08 5.61
N SER A 105 2.79 -21.83 6.05
CA SER A 105 3.78 -21.06 6.81
C SER A 105 3.11 -20.30 7.96
N GLU A 106 3.35 -20.74 9.19
CA GLU A 106 2.89 -20.06 10.40
C GLU A 106 3.48 -18.66 10.49
N ALA A 107 4.74 -18.48 10.10
CA ALA A 107 5.34 -17.15 9.97
C ALA A 107 4.45 -16.29 9.06
N LEU A 108 4.29 -16.64 7.78
CA LEU A 108 3.49 -15.85 6.84
C LEU A 108 2.08 -15.55 7.37
N ARG A 109 1.40 -16.55 7.95
CA ARG A 109 0.09 -16.40 8.57
C ARG A 109 0.07 -15.33 9.65
N TRP A 110 1.00 -15.38 10.62
CA TRP A 110 1.08 -14.40 11.70
C TRP A 110 1.47 -13.01 11.19
N CYS A 111 2.19 -12.88 10.07
CA CYS A 111 2.49 -11.58 9.45
C CYS A 111 1.21 -10.88 9.03
N LEU A 112 0.43 -11.61 8.26
CA LEU A 112 -0.77 -11.10 7.61
C LEU A 112 -1.81 -10.76 8.68
N LEU A 113 -1.94 -11.62 9.69
CA LEU A 113 -2.74 -11.33 10.88
C LEU A 113 -2.26 -10.08 11.61
N ALA A 114 -0.96 -9.89 11.79
CA ALA A 114 -0.43 -8.70 12.47
C ALA A 114 -0.70 -7.41 11.68
N GLY A 115 -0.51 -7.43 10.36
CA GLY A 115 -0.81 -6.31 9.47
C GLY A 115 -2.31 -5.98 9.40
N ALA A 116 -3.17 -7.00 9.44
CA ALA A 116 -4.62 -6.82 9.41
C ALA A 116 -5.22 -6.46 10.77
N SER A 117 -4.69 -7.00 11.87
CA SER A 117 -5.23 -6.76 13.23
C SER A 117 -4.75 -5.44 13.82
N CYS A 118 -3.48 -5.08 13.60
CA CYS A 118 -2.92 -3.80 14.03
C CYS A 118 -3.20 -2.75 12.97
N ASN A 119 -4.48 -2.44 12.71
CA ASN A 119 -4.91 -1.65 11.56
C ASN A 119 -6.13 -0.79 11.93
N ASP A 120 -6.17 0.45 11.43
CA ASP A 120 -7.32 1.36 11.55
C ASP A 120 -7.93 1.72 10.18
N ALA A 121 -7.37 1.22 9.08
CA ALA A 121 -7.97 1.34 7.76
C ALA A 121 -9.16 0.39 7.57
N THR A 122 -9.97 0.68 6.56
CA THR A 122 -11.13 -0.13 6.18
C THR A 122 -11.21 -0.21 4.66
N LEU A 123 -11.40 -1.42 4.15
CA LEU A 123 -11.70 -1.64 2.74
C LEU A 123 -13.16 -1.29 2.47
N ILE A 124 -13.40 -0.49 1.43
CA ILE A 124 -14.73 -0.07 1.01
C ILE A 124 -14.92 -0.35 -0.48
N SER A 125 -16.17 -0.43 -0.92
CA SER A 125 -16.52 -0.43 -2.34
C SER A 125 -17.35 0.81 -2.65
N ARG A 126 -16.90 1.64 -3.61
CA ARG A 126 -17.64 2.80 -4.12
C ARG A 126 -17.87 2.63 -5.60
N ASP A 127 -19.14 2.65 -6.02
CA ASP A 127 -19.54 2.50 -7.43
C ASP A 127 -18.94 1.25 -8.10
N GLY A 128 -18.82 0.15 -7.33
CA GLY A 128 -18.22 -1.10 -7.80
C GLY A 128 -16.70 -1.09 -7.89
N ARG A 129 -16.02 -0.04 -7.42
CA ARG A 129 -14.56 0.04 -7.35
C ARG A 129 -14.06 -0.13 -5.92
N PRO A 130 -13.03 -0.96 -5.70
CA PRO A 130 -12.42 -1.10 -4.39
C PRO A 130 -11.71 0.20 -3.99
N GLY A 131 -11.75 0.49 -2.70
CA GLY A 131 -11.13 1.66 -2.11
C GLY A 131 -10.74 1.42 -0.66
N VAL A 132 -9.92 2.32 -0.13
CA VAL A 132 -9.47 2.31 1.26
C VAL A 132 -9.91 3.61 1.92
N VAL A 133 -10.43 3.51 3.14
CA VAL A 133 -10.57 4.64 4.06
C VAL A 133 -9.56 4.45 5.19
N GLY A 134 -8.78 5.49 5.48
CA GLY A 134 -7.66 5.43 6.41
C GLY A 134 -6.33 5.63 5.70
N ASP A 135 -5.26 5.17 6.33
CA ASP A 135 -3.92 5.28 5.77
C ASP A 135 -3.68 4.27 4.63
N PRO A 136 -3.10 4.68 3.48
CA PRO A 136 -2.87 3.80 2.33
C PRO A 136 -2.01 2.56 2.65
N THR A 137 -1.01 2.71 3.52
CA THR A 137 -0.11 1.64 3.98
C THR A 137 -0.90 0.56 4.69
N GLU A 138 -1.80 0.99 5.58
CA GLU A 138 -2.67 0.11 6.33
C GLU A 138 -3.70 -0.58 5.43
N GLY A 139 -4.26 0.15 4.47
CA GLY A 139 -5.13 -0.43 3.45
C GLY A 139 -4.43 -1.53 2.64
N ALA A 140 -3.18 -1.31 2.24
CA ALA A 140 -2.38 -2.29 1.52
C ALA A 140 -2.19 -3.59 2.32
N MET A 141 -2.02 -3.48 3.64
CA MET A 141 -1.92 -4.63 4.56
C MET A 141 -3.22 -5.45 4.63
N LEU A 142 -4.39 -4.78 4.60
CA LEU A 142 -5.69 -5.48 4.54
C LEU A 142 -5.89 -6.18 3.20
N VAL A 143 -5.46 -5.54 2.10
CA VAL A 143 -5.58 -6.11 0.75
C VAL A 143 -4.71 -7.36 0.60
N VAL A 144 -3.45 -7.33 1.05
CA VAL A 144 -2.59 -8.54 0.98
C VAL A 144 -3.09 -9.67 1.87
N ALA A 145 -3.65 -9.36 3.04
CA ALA A 145 -4.30 -10.35 3.89
C ALA A 145 -5.46 -11.05 3.15
N GLY A 146 -6.33 -10.27 2.49
CA GLY A 146 -7.40 -10.82 1.66
C GLY A 146 -6.90 -11.64 0.48
N LYS A 147 -5.84 -11.20 -0.21
CA LYS A 147 -5.20 -11.95 -1.32
C LYS A 147 -4.58 -13.28 -0.86
N ALA A 148 -4.15 -13.35 0.40
CA ALA A 148 -3.64 -14.57 1.02
C ALA A 148 -4.77 -15.50 1.52
N GLY A 149 -6.05 -15.10 1.35
CA GLY A 149 -7.21 -15.89 1.73
C GLY A 149 -7.73 -15.65 3.15
N LEU A 150 -7.24 -14.63 3.88
CA LEU A 150 -7.84 -14.24 5.16
C LEU A 150 -9.19 -13.55 4.95
N ASP A 151 -10.21 -14.03 5.63
CA ASP A 151 -11.44 -13.29 5.79
C ASP A 151 -11.28 -12.28 6.95
N LEU A 152 -11.38 -10.99 6.62
CA LEU A 152 -11.13 -9.91 7.59
C LEU A 152 -12.17 -9.86 8.71
N ASP A 153 -13.36 -10.41 8.52
CA ASP A 153 -14.40 -10.47 9.55
C ASP A 153 -14.18 -11.69 10.46
N THR A 154 -14.04 -12.89 9.90
CA THR A 154 -13.92 -14.12 10.70
C THR A 154 -12.52 -14.33 11.25
N ASP A 155 -11.49 -14.22 10.42
CA ASP A 155 -10.11 -14.61 10.80
C ASP A 155 -9.37 -13.50 11.54
N VAL A 156 -9.89 -12.27 11.49
CA VAL A 156 -9.28 -11.09 12.12
C VAL A 156 -10.22 -10.51 13.18
N ALA A 157 -11.33 -9.88 12.80
CA ALA A 157 -12.18 -9.13 13.73
C ALA A 157 -12.80 -10.03 14.82
N HIS A 158 -13.34 -11.19 14.44
CA HIS A 158 -13.96 -12.14 15.37
C HIS A 158 -12.94 -13.03 16.09
N ALA A 159 -11.88 -13.49 15.41
CA ALA A 159 -10.86 -14.33 16.02
C ALA A 159 -9.99 -13.55 17.03
N PHE A 160 -9.75 -12.26 16.77
CA PHE A 160 -8.90 -11.38 17.57
C PHE A 160 -9.60 -10.05 17.87
N PRO A 161 -10.67 -10.00 18.69
CA PRO A 161 -11.28 -8.75 19.12
C PRO A 161 -10.28 -7.84 19.83
N ARG A 162 -10.17 -6.60 19.33
CA ARG A 162 -9.26 -5.56 19.86
C ARG A 162 -9.77 -4.99 21.18
N THR A 163 -8.91 -4.98 22.20
CA THR A 163 -9.22 -4.52 23.57
C THR A 163 -8.47 -3.26 23.98
N ALA A 164 -7.32 -2.96 23.37
CA ALA A 164 -6.58 -1.71 23.60
C ALA A 164 -5.72 -1.34 22.39
N VAL A 165 -5.32 -0.06 22.32
CA VAL A 165 -4.47 0.48 21.25
C VAL A 165 -3.46 1.49 21.79
N ILE A 166 -2.24 1.41 21.26
CA ILE A 166 -1.22 2.46 21.27
C ILE A 166 -1.15 2.96 19.83
N PRO A 167 -1.72 4.13 19.50
CA PRO A 167 -1.72 4.63 18.14
C PRO A 167 -0.30 5.01 17.71
N PHE A 168 -0.08 5.00 16.40
CA PHE A 168 1.16 5.46 15.81
C PHE A 168 1.47 6.91 16.24
N SER A 169 2.73 7.18 16.56
CA SER A 169 3.25 8.55 16.65
C SER A 169 4.65 8.61 16.06
N SER A 170 5.04 9.75 15.49
CA SER A 170 6.38 9.92 14.91
C SER A 170 7.50 9.80 15.94
N GLU A 171 7.23 10.07 17.22
CA GLU A 171 8.20 9.89 18.31
C GLU A 171 8.48 8.40 18.59
N ARG A 172 7.43 7.56 18.58
CA ARG A 172 7.56 6.12 18.81
C ARG A 172 7.92 5.35 17.55
N GLN A 173 7.43 5.83 16.40
CA GLN A 173 7.52 5.21 15.07
C GLN A 173 6.95 3.78 15.01
N TYR A 174 6.00 3.46 15.89
CA TYR A 174 5.23 2.22 15.84
C TYR A 174 3.80 2.40 16.39
N MET A 175 2.92 1.51 15.96
CA MET A 175 1.58 1.26 16.49
C MET A 175 1.55 -0.12 17.16
N ALA A 176 0.75 -0.29 18.21
CA ALA A 176 0.50 -1.59 18.82
C ALA A 176 -0.95 -1.73 19.28
N THR A 177 -1.51 -2.93 19.15
CA THR A 177 -2.89 -3.25 19.54
C THR A 177 -2.92 -4.51 20.37
N LEU A 178 -3.76 -4.54 21.40
CA LEU A 178 -3.98 -5.70 22.27
C LEU A 178 -5.28 -6.38 21.88
N HIS A 179 -5.27 -7.70 21.76
CA HIS A 179 -6.40 -8.51 21.34
C HIS A 179 -6.61 -9.68 22.30
N GLU A 180 -7.85 -10.08 22.50
CA GLU A 180 -8.20 -11.34 23.16
C GLU A 180 -8.46 -12.38 22.07
N GLU A 181 -7.65 -13.43 21.99
CA GLU A 181 -7.86 -14.48 21.01
C GLU A 181 -9.01 -15.39 21.44
N ALA A 182 -10.07 -15.39 20.64
CA ALA A 182 -11.33 -16.04 20.96
C ALA A 182 -11.17 -17.55 21.19
N ALA A 183 -10.40 -18.24 20.35
CA ALA A 183 -10.25 -19.69 20.37
C ALA A 183 -9.51 -20.22 21.62
N HIS A 184 -8.58 -19.44 22.17
CA HIS A 184 -7.66 -19.89 23.21
C HIS A 184 -7.74 -19.07 24.51
N HIS A 185 -8.60 -18.05 24.57
CA HIS A 185 -8.75 -17.14 25.71
C HIS A 185 -7.42 -16.54 26.20
N ARG A 186 -6.51 -16.24 25.25
CA ARG A 186 -5.19 -15.68 25.51
C ARG A 186 -5.09 -14.26 24.97
N TYR A 187 -4.15 -13.48 25.50
CA TYR A 187 -3.90 -12.14 24.99
C TYR A 187 -2.78 -12.14 23.97
N VAL A 188 -2.99 -11.38 22.91
CA VAL A 188 -2.13 -11.27 21.74
C VAL A 188 -1.90 -9.79 21.50
N VAL A 189 -0.65 -9.34 21.50
CA VAL A 189 -0.30 -7.97 21.10
C VAL A 189 0.19 -8.01 19.68
N PHE A 190 -0.44 -7.28 18.77
CA PHE A 190 0.10 -7.02 17.44
C PHE A 190 0.77 -5.64 17.41
N ALA A 191 1.83 -5.49 16.64
CA ALA A 191 2.49 -4.19 16.45
C ALA A 191 3.01 -4.04 15.03
N LYS A 192 3.04 -2.80 14.54
CA LYS A 192 3.68 -2.46 13.27
C LYS A 192 4.41 -1.13 13.34
N GLY A 193 5.49 -0.96 12.58
CA GLY A 193 6.23 0.30 12.60
C GLY A 193 7.53 0.26 11.81
N ALA A 194 8.36 1.27 12.06
CA ALA A 194 9.72 1.34 11.55
C ALA A 194 10.52 0.12 12.00
N ILE A 195 11.28 -0.47 11.08
CA ILE A 195 11.98 -1.74 11.26
C ILE A 195 12.89 -1.67 12.49
N GLU A 196 13.69 -0.62 12.63
CA GLU A 196 14.64 -0.45 13.73
C GLU A 196 13.93 -0.40 15.09
N ARG A 197 12.73 0.20 15.14
CA ARG A 197 11.93 0.27 16.37
C ARG A 197 11.34 -1.08 16.72
N ILE A 198 10.80 -1.80 15.75
CA ILE A 198 10.24 -3.12 16.04
C ILE A 198 11.35 -4.12 16.38
N LEU A 199 12.50 -4.09 15.69
CA LEU A 199 13.66 -4.92 15.99
C LEU A 199 14.20 -4.70 17.41
N ALA A 200 14.20 -3.44 17.89
CA ALA A 200 14.60 -3.13 19.27
C ALA A 200 13.67 -3.74 20.33
N LEU A 201 12.43 -4.07 19.96
CA LEU A 201 11.42 -4.68 20.83
C LEU A 201 11.36 -6.21 20.72
N CYS A 202 12.23 -6.83 19.91
CA CYS A 202 12.20 -8.27 19.63
C CYS A 202 13.47 -9.02 20.08
N ALA A 203 13.25 -10.22 20.60
CA ALA A 203 14.29 -11.16 21.04
C ALA A 203 14.30 -12.46 20.20
N ASP A 204 13.11 -12.97 19.85
CA ASP A 204 12.94 -14.17 19.00
C ASP A 204 12.11 -13.93 17.70
N GLU A 205 12.24 -14.79 16.68
CA GLU A 205 11.47 -14.83 15.41
C GLU A 205 10.78 -16.18 15.25
N MET A 206 9.78 -16.21 14.36
CA MET A 206 9.03 -17.41 14.05
C MET A 206 9.46 -17.94 12.69
N ALA A 207 9.78 -19.23 12.64
CA ALA A 207 9.98 -19.96 11.41
C ALA A 207 8.63 -20.42 10.80
N ALA A 208 8.67 -20.91 9.57
CA ALA A 208 7.50 -21.36 8.81
C ALA A 208 6.73 -22.48 9.50
N ASP A 209 7.41 -23.35 10.26
CA ASP A 209 6.77 -24.43 11.03
C ASP A 209 6.20 -23.97 12.38
N GLY A 210 6.33 -22.68 12.71
CA GLY A 210 5.87 -22.08 13.96
C GLY A 210 6.84 -22.22 15.12
N THR A 211 8.03 -22.77 14.90
CA THR A 211 9.12 -22.77 15.91
C THR A 211 9.65 -21.36 16.11
N VAL A 212 10.24 -21.14 17.29
CA VAL A 212 10.71 -19.82 17.73
C VAL A 212 12.21 -19.86 17.96
N GLU A 213 12.93 -19.00 17.26
CA GLU A 213 14.39 -18.95 17.26
C GLU A 213 14.94 -17.55 17.59
N PRO A 214 16.18 -17.42 18.08
CA PRO A 214 16.79 -16.12 18.33
C PRO A 214 16.85 -15.24 17.08
N LEU A 215 16.79 -13.91 17.25
CA LEU A 215 16.89 -12.96 16.13
C LEU A 215 18.17 -13.02 15.33
N ASP A 216 18.02 -13.24 14.03
CA ASP A 216 18.96 -12.73 13.06
C ASP A 216 18.62 -11.30 12.65
N ARG A 217 19.16 -10.33 13.40
CA ARG A 217 18.99 -8.90 13.10
C ARG A 217 19.55 -8.54 11.73
N GLN A 218 20.63 -9.18 11.34
CA GLN A 218 21.35 -8.83 10.13
C GLN A 218 20.60 -9.31 8.90
N ALA A 219 20.03 -10.52 8.94
CA ALA A 219 19.15 -11.03 7.88
C ALA A 219 17.96 -10.08 7.63
N VAL A 220 17.29 -9.63 8.70
CA VAL A 220 16.16 -8.71 8.59
C VAL A 220 16.55 -7.37 7.96
N VAL A 221 17.64 -6.76 8.42
CA VAL A 221 18.11 -5.47 7.88
C VAL A 221 18.52 -5.62 6.42
N THR A 222 19.22 -6.70 6.07
CA THR A 222 19.62 -6.99 4.68
C THR A 222 18.38 -7.15 3.79
N ALA A 223 17.40 -7.93 4.23
CA ALA A 223 16.16 -8.09 3.48
C ALA A 223 15.39 -6.76 3.32
N ALA A 224 15.37 -5.91 4.35
CA ALA A 224 14.74 -4.59 4.28
C ALA A 224 15.44 -3.65 3.28
N ASP A 225 16.77 -3.66 3.26
CA ASP A 225 17.58 -2.87 2.34
C ASP A 225 17.36 -3.34 0.88
N ASP A 226 17.36 -4.65 0.65
CA ASP A 226 17.08 -5.26 -0.66
C ASP A 226 15.68 -4.92 -1.18
N LEU A 227 14.74 -4.69 -0.25
CA LEU A 227 13.36 -4.34 -0.53
C LEU A 227 13.11 -2.82 -0.65
N GLY A 228 14.17 -2.00 -0.60
CA GLY A 228 14.12 -0.57 -0.92
C GLY A 228 13.66 0.34 0.23
N GLY A 229 13.80 -0.07 1.49
CA GLY A 229 13.66 0.80 2.67
C GLY A 229 12.24 1.24 3.05
N ALA A 230 11.22 0.97 2.22
CA ALA A 230 9.81 1.18 2.53
C ALA A 230 9.17 -0.05 3.20
N ALA A 231 9.96 -0.74 4.02
CA ALA A 231 9.54 -1.96 4.68
C ALA A 231 8.95 -1.67 6.07
N HIS A 232 7.80 -2.29 6.37
CA HIS A 232 7.11 -2.19 7.63
C HIS A 232 7.14 -3.55 8.33
N LEU A 233 7.59 -3.56 9.58
CA LEU A 233 7.72 -4.79 10.34
C LEU A 233 6.44 -5.01 11.14
N ALA A 234 5.84 -6.20 11.04
CA ALA A 234 4.70 -6.62 11.84
C ALA A 234 5.15 -7.65 12.90
N ARG A 235 4.69 -7.48 14.13
CA ARG A 235 5.10 -8.27 15.30
C ARG A 235 3.87 -8.81 16.01
N TRP A 236 3.99 -9.98 16.64
CA TRP A 236 3.10 -10.35 17.73
C TRP A 236 3.80 -10.93 18.97
N CYS A 237 3.08 -10.96 20.10
CA CYS A 237 3.51 -11.61 21.34
C CYS A 237 2.32 -12.28 22.04
N ARG A 238 2.49 -13.53 22.53
CA ARG A 238 1.50 -14.25 23.37
C ARG A 238 1.74 -14.01 24.86
N GLY A 239 0.65 -13.75 25.59
CA GLY A 239 0.61 -13.73 27.05
C GLY A 239 -0.44 -14.67 27.62
N SER A 240 -0.12 -15.39 28.70
CA SER A 240 -1.08 -16.21 29.46
C SER A 240 -1.91 -15.36 30.42
N ARG A 241 -3.20 -15.68 30.62
CA ARG A 241 -4.06 -15.07 31.66
C ARG A 241 -3.42 -15.22 33.04
N ARG A 242 -2.94 -14.12 33.62
CA ARG A 242 -2.89 -13.95 35.08
C ARG A 242 -3.99 -12.95 35.45
N ARG A 243 -4.78 -13.26 36.48
CA ARG A 243 -5.80 -12.34 37.01
C ARG A 243 -5.12 -11.02 37.37
N TYR A 244 -5.30 -10.00 36.54
CA TYR A 244 -4.86 -8.64 36.82
C TYR A 244 -6.11 -7.76 36.88
N GLY A 245 -6.48 -7.38 38.10
CA GLY A 245 -7.57 -6.44 38.34
C GLY A 245 -7.13 -5.00 38.05
N GLN A 246 -8.05 -4.25 37.43
CA GLN A 246 -8.11 -2.79 37.28
C GLN A 246 -7.23 -2.12 36.19
N PRO A 247 -7.74 -1.04 35.56
CA PRO A 247 -7.34 -0.57 34.23
C PRO A 247 -6.19 0.43 34.34
N HIS A 248 -4.99 -0.08 34.53
CA HIS A 248 -3.79 0.66 34.19
C HIS A 248 -3.02 -0.19 33.19
N VAL A 249 -2.75 0.37 32.01
CA VAL A 249 -1.89 -0.20 30.97
C VAL A 249 -0.50 -0.42 31.58
N ARG A 250 -0.34 -1.58 32.23
CA ARG A 250 0.90 -2.04 32.83
C ARG A 250 1.50 -3.04 31.86
N VAL A 251 2.58 -2.58 31.24
CA VAL A 251 3.51 -3.28 30.35
C VAL A 251 3.53 -4.80 30.62
N VAL A 252 3.11 -5.57 29.63
CA VAL A 252 3.30 -7.03 29.57
C VAL A 252 4.81 -7.30 29.67
N ARG A 253 5.29 -7.78 30.81
CA ARG A 253 6.70 -8.19 30.99
C ARG A 253 6.90 -9.61 30.47
N LYS A 254 7.92 -9.74 29.61
CA LYS A 254 8.66 -10.96 29.20
C LYS A 254 7.80 -12.22 29.05
N SER A 255 7.28 -12.42 27.85
CA SER A 255 7.02 -13.75 27.28
C SER A 255 7.14 -13.67 25.75
N THR A 256 7.50 -14.79 25.14
CA THR A 256 7.89 -15.09 23.75
C THR A 256 7.37 -14.12 22.67
N VAL A 257 8.28 -13.69 21.78
CA VAL A 257 8.11 -12.59 20.82
C VAL A 257 8.41 -13.08 19.41
N GLU A 258 7.57 -12.82 18.41
CA GLU A 258 7.69 -13.39 17.04
C GLU A 258 7.46 -12.28 15.94
N ARG A 259 8.17 -12.33 14.78
CA ARG A 259 8.51 -11.17 13.87
C ARG A 259 8.31 -11.40 12.37
N ILE A 260 7.98 -10.35 11.57
CA ILE A 260 8.00 -10.35 10.07
C ILE A 260 8.20 -8.97 9.41
N VAL A 261 8.87 -8.90 8.24
CA VAL A 261 9.13 -7.68 7.41
C VAL A 261 8.22 -7.65 6.17
N VAL A 262 7.52 -6.54 5.91
CA VAL A 262 6.66 -6.35 4.72
C VAL A 262 7.22 -5.22 3.86
N SER A 263 7.48 -5.43 2.57
CA SER A 263 7.88 -4.35 1.65
C SER A 263 6.68 -3.74 0.93
N LEU A 264 6.61 -2.41 0.95
CA LEU A 264 5.59 -1.63 0.26
C LEU A 264 6.20 -0.89 -0.93
N SER A 265 5.46 -0.81 -2.03
CA SER A 265 5.84 -0.09 -3.26
C SER A 265 4.78 0.92 -3.67
#